data_AF-A0A9W8BJJ6-F1
#
_entry.id   AF-A0A9W8BJJ6-F1
#
_cell.length_a   1.000
_cell.length_b   1.000
_cell.length_c   1.000
_cell.angle_alpha   90.00
_cell.angle_beta   90.00
_cell.angle_gamma   90.00
#
_symmetry.space_group_name_H-M   'P 1'
#
loop_
_entity.id
_entity.type
_entity.pdbx_description
1 polymer ?
#
loop_
_entity_poly.entity_id
_entity_poly.type
_entity_poly.pdbx_seq_one_letter_code
_entity_poly.pdbx_strand_id
1 'polypeptide(L)'
;MSSDSLTVRTVPTTPFAGQKPGTSGLRKRVVVFQQEHYTENFIQAIFTAMPAPGPRGATLVVGGDGRFLMRDVVQKIIRIGAGNGIARFIVGQDGILSTPAASALIRKRGADAGGIILTASHNPGGPLNDFGIKYNTRNGGPAPEAVTDAIHAAASAIAEYHEAELGGDLDLGAIGSHRVAPGCDVEIVDSVADYVELTRSIFDFDLIRRFREQTPAFSLLFDGLNGVTGPYARRIFVDELGFAASSLTQCTPLEDFGGSHPDPNLTYAAQLVERVRAGRVSLGAASDGDGDRNMVLSHDWFVTPSDSVAVIAHYATRCIPYFRRHGVSGLARSMPTSCAIDRVAAAHALPVFEVPTGWKFFGNLMDAGRLSICGEESFGTGSDHIREKDGIWAVVAWLNIVAWVSEEKLKAQGASPGEFVSVHDIMRDFFSIYGRNYFTRYDYEEVDAAAAEQMVDALRASGPGLVGQTIGGFTVASVDDFSYTDPVDGSVSRNQGLRVIFADTSRIIFRLSGTGSEGATIRIYIERYDAEQCDQDAQVALKPLVDAALEISRLAQYTGRQEPTVIT
;
A
#
# COMPACT_ATOMS: atom_id res chain seq x y z
N MET A 1 -50.52 -6.52 -15.00
CA MET A 1 -49.30 -5.90 -14.48
C MET A 1 -48.41 -7.04 -14.01
N SER A 2 -47.58 -7.56 -14.91
CA SER A 2 -46.65 -8.66 -14.61
C SER A 2 -45.55 -8.11 -13.70
N SER A 3 -45.35 -8.73 -12.55
CA SER A 3 -44.30 -8.37 -11.60
C SER A 3 -42.93 -8.76 -12.18
N ASP A 4 -42.27 -7.82 -12.84
CA ASP A 4 -40.81 -7.86 -13.06
C ASP A 4 -40.11 -7.62 -11.72
N SER A 5 -40.30 -8.52 -10.75
CA SER A 5 -39.61 -8.51 -9.47
C SER A 5 -38.38 -9.41 -9.57
N LEU A 6 -37.22 -8.90 -9.13
CA LEU A 6 -36.00 -9.68 -8.99
C LEU A 6 -36.26 -10.93 -8.12
N THR A 7 -35.99 -12.12 -8.67
CA THR A 7 -36.03 -13.37 -7.89
C THR A 7 -34.79 -13.46 -7.02
N VAL A 8 -34.99 -13.50 -5.70
CA VAL A 8 -33.91 -13.64 -4.71
C VAL A 8 -34.05 -14.99 -4.03
N ARG A 9 -33.00 -15.79 -4.10
CA ARG A 9 -32.88 -17.07 -3.41
C ARG A 9 -32.21 -16.85 -2.05
N THR A 10 -32.80 -17.44 -1.01
CA THR A 10 -32.16 -17.55 0.31
C THR A 10 -31.48 -18.91 0.39
N VAL A 11 -30.18 -18.91 0.64
CA VAL A 11 -29.36 -20.12 0.68
C VAL A 11 -28.90 -20.36 2.11
N PRO A 12 -29.31 -21.48 2.75
CA PRO A 12 -28.84 -21.82 4.09
C PRO A 12 -27.34 -22.16 4.05
N THR A 13 -26.62 -21.79 5.11
CA THR A 13 -25.18 -22.01 5.26
C THR A 13 -24.81 -22.16 6.74
N THR A 14 -23.54 -22.44 7.03
CA THR A 14 -22.99 -22.45 8.38
C THR A 14 -21.76 -21.54 8.49
N PRO A 15 -21.49 -20.93 9.66
CA PRO A 15 -20.31 -20.09 9.84
C PRO A 15 -18.98 -20.81 9.62
N PHE A 16 -17.97 -20.07 9.16
CA PHE A 16 -16.59 -20.55 9.09
C PHE A 16 -15.72 -19.85 10.14
N ALA A 17 -14.91 -20.61 10.85
CA ALA A 17 -13.90 -20.05 11.75
C ALA A 17 -12.85 -19.25 10.96
N GLY A 18 -12.35 -18.16 11.54
CA GLY A 18 -11.21 -17.42 10.97
C GLY A 18 -11.53 -16.48 9.80
N GLN A 19 -12.81 -16.22 9.49
CA GLN A 19 -13.23 -15.12 8.62
C GLN A 19 -13.15 -13.76 9.35
N LYS A 20 -11.97 -13.43 9.85
CA LYS A 20 -11.67 -12.13 10.47
C LYS A 20 -10.86 -11.30 9.47
N PRO A 21 -11.38 -10.15 8.99
CA PRO A 21 -10.58 -9.26 8.17
C PRO A 21 -9.36 -8.74 8.96
N GLY A 22 -8.19 -8.73 8.33
CA GLY A 22 -7.01 -8.05 8.86
C GLY A 22 -7.04 -6.54 8.58
N THR A 23 -5.90 -5.86 8.75
CA THR A 23 -5.75 -4.43 8.44
C THR A 23 -5.99 -4.09 6.97
N SER A 24 -5.91 -5.08 6.07
CA SER A 24 -6.05 -4.92 4.62
C SER A 24 -6.92 -6.04 4.02
N GLY A 25 -8.06 -6.33 4.66
CA GLY A 25 -9.04 -7.32 4.19
C GLY A 25 -8.81 -8.75 4.69
N LEU A 26 -9.66 -9.67 4.24
CA LEU A 26 -9.50 -11.11 4.48
C LEU A 26 -8.56 -11.69 3.42
N ARG A 27 -7.52 -12.41 3.86
CA ARG A 27 -6.57 -13.12 2.98
C ARG A 27 -6.46 -14.56 3.42
N LYS A 28 -6.58 -15.48 2.47
CA LYS A 28 -6.43 -16.94 2.65
C LYS A 28 -5.95 -17.57 1.35
N ARG A 29 -5.50 -18.81 1.43
CA ARG A 29 -5.19 -19.62 0.24
C ARG A 29 -6.45 -19.77 -0.62
N VAL A 30 -6.30 -19.78 -1.95
CA VAL A 30 -7.37 -19.95 -2.94
C VAL A 30 -8.23 -21.17 -2.62
N VAL A 31 -7.60 -22.29 -2.23
CA VAL A 31 -8.30 -23.54 -1.86
C VAL A 31 -9.30 -23.36 -0.73
N VAL A 32 -9.13 -22.35 0.14
CA VAL A 32 -10.09 -22.00 1.20
C VAL A 32 -11.28 -21.25 0.61
N PHE A 33 -11.05 -20.28 -0.27
CA PHE A 33 -12.13 -19.54 -0.95
C PHE A 33 -12.97 -20.41 -1.89
N GLN A 34 -12.39 -21.50 -2.40
CA GLN A 34 -13.10 -22.49 -3.22
C GLN A 34 -13.98 -23.45 -2.41
N GLN A 35 -13.88 -23.48 -1.08
CA GLN A 35 -14.80 -24.25 -0.26
C GLN A 35 -16.22 -23.72 -0.47
N GLU A 36 -17.18 -24.65 -0.55
CA GLU A 36 -18.59 -24.32 -0.73
C GLU A 36 -19.05 -23.34 0.36
N HIS A 37 -19.75 -22.28 -0.06
CA HIS A 37 -20.23 -21.17 0.79
C HIS A 37 -19.18 -20.29 1.46
N TYR A 38 -17.88 -20.61 1.43
CA TYR A 38 -16.88 -19.80 2.14
C TYR A 38 -16.85 -18.36 1.64
N THR A 39 -16.76 -18.18 0.32
CA THR A 39 -16.70 -16.86 -0.31
C THR A 39 -18.01 -16.11 -0.16
N GLU A 40 -19.13 -16.79 -0.40
CA GLU A 40 -20.48 -16.25 -0.30
C GLU A 40 -20.79 -15.74 1.10
N ASN A 41 -20.42 -16.51 2.13
CA ASN A 41 -20.61 -16.11 3.53
C ASN A 41 -19.89 -14.80 3.84
N PHE A 42 -18.65 -14.65 3.36
CA PHE A 42 -17.89 -13.43 3.63
C PHE A 42 -18.44 -12.22 2.87
N ILE A 43 -18.86 -12.40 1.61
CA ILE A 43 -19.52 -11.34 0.83
C ILE A 43 -20.83 -10.90 1.51
N GLN A 44 -21.65 -11.85 1.95
CA GLN A 44 -22.88 -11.56 2.69
C GLN A 44 -22.58 -10.83 4.00
N ALA A 45 -21.55 -11.25 4.74
CA ALA A 45 -21.14 -10.58 5.96
C ALA A 45 -20.73 -9.11 5.74
N ILE A 46 -20.08 -8.79 4.61
CA ILE A 46 -19.81 -7.40 4.22
C ILE A 46 -21.10 -6.60 4.06
N PHE A 47 -22.09 -7.13 3.34
CA PHE A 47 -23.37 -6.42 3.15
C PHE A 47 -24.17 -6.29 4.45
N THR A 48 -24.15 -7.31 5.30
CA THR A 48 -24.81 -7.28 6.62
C THR A 48 -24.19 -6.24 7.55
N ALA A 49 -22.87 -6.09 7.53
CA ALA A 49 -22.13 -5.16 8.39
C ALA A 49 -21.88 -3.77 7.76
N MET A 50 -22.41 -3.54 6.55
CA MET A 50 -22.18 -2.31 5.80
C MET A 50 -22.71 -1.10 6.60
N PRO A 51 -21.90 -0.04 6.77
CA PRO A 51 -22.35 1.17 7.44
C PRO A 51 -23.59 1.79 6.78
N ALA A 52 -24.38 2.53 7.56
CA ALA A 52 -25.55 3.25 7.04
C ALA A 52 -25.17 4.12 5.80
N PRO A 53 -25.96 4.07 4.71
CA PRO A 53 -27.34 3.57 4.63
C PRO A 53 -27.49 2.04 4.43
N GLY A 54 -26.39 1.30 4.33
CA GLY A 54 -26.39 -0.14 4.00
C GLY A 54 -26.53 -0.39 2.49
N PRO A 55 -26.74 -1.65 2.07
CA PRO A 55 -26.67 -2.02 0.65
C PRO A 55 -27.88 -1.57 -0.18
N ARG A 56 -29.05 -1.35 0.44
CA ARG A 56 -30.30 -1.10 -0.30
C ARG A 56 -30.28 0.24 -1.03
N GLY A 57 -30.43 0.20 -2.35
CA GLY A 57 -30.44 1.38 -3.21
C GLY A 57 -29.06 1.97 -3.50
N ALA A 58 -28.00 1.37 -2.95
CA ALA A 58 -26.66 1.93 -2.98
C ALA A 58 -25.88 1.56 -4.25
N THR A 59 -24.79 2.27 -4.48
CA THR A 59 -23.82 2.06 -5.55
C THR A 59 -22.52 1.47 -4.97
N LEU A 60 -22.06 0.36 -5.53
CA LEU A 60 -20.83 -0.34 -5.12
C LEU A 60 -19.80 -0.39 -6.25
N VAL A 61 -18.55 -0.04 -5.95
CA VAL A 61 -17.41 -0.27 -6.85
C VAL A 61 -16.85 -1.67 -6.65
N VAL A 62 -16.54 -2.39 -7.72
CA VAL A 62 -15.96 -3.74 -7.67
C VAL A 62 -14.78 -3.84 -8.64
N GLY A 63 -13.70 -4.46 -8.20
CA GLY A 63 -12.60 -4.84 -9.08
C GLY A 63 -11.47 -5.50 -8.32
N GLY A 64 -10.36 -5.78 -8.98
CA GLY A 64 -9.23 -6.45 -8.36
C GLY A 64 -7.99 -6.48 -9.23
N ASP A 65 -7.00 -7.24 -8.78
CA ASP A 65 -5.65 -7.23 -9.36
C ASP A 65 -5.41 -8.22 -10.49
N GLY A 66 -6.45 -8.96 -10.89
CA GLY A 66 -6.37 -9.95 -11.96
C GLY A 66 -5.92 -11.34 -11.51
N ARG A 67 -5.68 -11.58 -10.21
CA ARG A 67 -5.30 -12.91 -9.72
C ARG A 67 -6.36 -13.97 -10.00
N PHE A 68 -5.91 -15.22 -10.03
CA PHE A 68 -6.77 -16.40 -10.15
C PHE A 68 -7.99 -16.30 -9.22
N LEU A 69 -9.15 -16.79 -9.69
CA LEU A 69 -10.47 -16.74 -9.01
C LEU A 69 -11.18 -15.37 -9.05
N MET A 70 -10.50 -14.27 -9.40
CA MET A 70 -11.09 -12.92 -9.33
C MET A 70 -12.39 -12.78 -10.13
N ARG A 71 -12.39 -13.17 -11.42
CA ARG A 71 -13.56 -13.01 -12.31
C ARG A 71 -14.80 -13.73 -11.77
N ASP A 72 -14.62 -14.94 -11.27
CA ASP A 72 -15.70 -15.74 -10.68
C ASP A 72 -16.30 -15.05 -9.44
N VAL A 73 -15.43 -14.46 -8.60
CA VAL A 73 -15.86 -13.78 -7.38
C VAL A 73 -16.54 -12.45 -7.69
N VAL A 74 -16.16 -11.73 -8.76
CA VAL A 74 -16.92 -10.56 -9.24
C VAL A 74 -18.37 -10.95 -9.53
N GLN A 75 -18.60 -12.07 -10.22
CA GLN A 75 -19.96 -12.54 -10.51
C GLN A 75 -20.73 -12.86 -9.22
N LYS A 76 -20.08 -13.49 -8.22
CA LYS A 76 -20.69 -13.76 -6.90
C LYS A 76 -21.06 -12.46 -6.17
N ILE A 77 -20.20 -11.45 -6.20
CA ILE A 77 -20.47 -10.13 -5.59
C ILE A 77 -21.70 -9.49 -6.23
N ILE A 78 -21.83 -9.53 -7.55
CA ILE A 78 -22.98 -8.94 -8.26
C ILE A 78 -24.27 -9.67 -7.87
N ARG A 79 -24.29 -11.01 -7.87
CA ARG A 79 -25.46 -11.80 -7.47
C ARG A 79 -25.87 -11.57 -6.03
N ILE A 80 -24.93 -11.64 -5.09
CA ILE A 80 -25.22 -11.49 -3.66
C ILE A 80 -25.59 -10.04 -3.34
N GLY A 81 -24.87 -9.08 -3.91
CA GLY A 81 -25.17 -7.66 -3.72
C GLY A 81 -26.55 -7.28 -4.26
N ALA A 82 -26.94 -7.78 -5.44
CA ALA A 82 -28.29 -7.59 -5.98
C ALA A 82 -29.35 -8.25 -5.07
N GLY A 83 -29.08 -9.45 -4.53
CA GLY A 83 -29.92 -10.11 -3.53
C GLY A 83 -30.09 -9.31 -2.23
N ASN A 84 -29.10 -8.48 -1.90
CA ASN A 84 -29.10 -7.57 -0.74
C ASN A 84 -29.58 -6.14 -1.08
N GLY A 85 -29.99 -5.90 -2.33
CA GLY A 85 -30.61 -4.65 -2.79
C GLY A 85 -29.66 -3.56 -3.27
N ILE A 86 -28.39 -3.88 -3.58
CA ILE A 86 -27.51 -2.95 -4.32
C ILE A 86 -28.18 -2.60 -5.64
N ALA A 87 -28.31 -1.31 -5.92
CA ALA A 87 -29.00 -0.82 -7.13
C ALA A 87 -28.04 -0.61 -8.30
N ARG A 88 -26.76 -0.35 -8.03
CA ARG A 88 -25.76 -0.13 -9.07
C ARG A 88 -24.41 -0.73 -8.70
N PHE A 89 -23.80 -1.42 -9.65
CA PHE A 89 -22.40 -1.81 -9.59
C PHE A 89 -21.60 -1.01 -10.61
N ILE A 90 -20.40 -0.59 -10.22
CA ILE A 90 -19.39 -0.03 -11.14
C ILE A 90 -18.20 -0.97 -11.10
N VAL A 91 -17.94 -1.65 -12.22
CA VAL A 91 -16.94 -2.72 -12.29
C VAL A 91 -15.88 -2.35 -13.30
N GLY A 92 -14.60 -2.50 -12.95
CA GLY A 92 -13.53 -2.33 -13.93
C GLY A 92 -13.62 -3.38 -15.05
N GLN A 93 -13.22 -3.02 -16.27
CA GLN A 93 -13.19 -3.94 -17.41
C GLN A 93 -12.43 -5.22 -17.04
N ASP A 94 -12.99 -6.38 -17.40
CA ASP A 94 -12.49 -7.70 -17.04
C ASP A 94 -12.44 -7.99 -15.52
N GLY A 95 -13.07 -7.14 -14.71
CA GLY A 95 -12.92 -7.12 -13.25
C GLY A 95 -11.62 -6.46 -12.76
N ILE A 96 -10.78 -5.94 -13.66
CA ILE A 96 -9.48 -5.33 -13.35
C ILE A 96 -9.69 -3.91 -12.85
N LEU A 97 -9.23 -3.63 -11.63
CA LEU A 97 -9.20 -2.29 -11.06
C LEU A 97 -8.16 -2.24 -9.94
N SER A 98 -7.17 -1.36 -10.06
CA SER A 98 -6.17 -1.18 -8.99
C SER A 98 -6.82 -0.65 -7.71
N THR A 99 -6.21 -0.94 -6.56
CA THR A 99 -6.68 -0.40 -5.26
C THR A 99 -6.75 1.14 -5.27
N PRO A 100 -5.74 1.87 -5.81
CA PRO A 100 -5.84 3.32 -5.96
C PRO A 100 -6.97 3.77 -6.89
N ALA A 101 -7.17 3.10 -8.03
CA ALA A 101 -8.24 3.41 -8.98
C ALA A 101 -9.63 3.15 -8.39
N ALA A 102 -9.79 2.08 -7.61
CA ALA A 102 -11.02 1.83 -6.87
C ALA A 102 -11.32 2.96 -5.87
N SER A 103 -10.32 3.39 -5.09
CA SER A 103 -10.46 4.53 -4.17
C SER A 103 -10.86 5.81 -4.90
N ALA A 104 -10.19 6.12 -6.01
CA ALA A 104 -10.50 7.27 -6.85
C ALA A 104 -11.93 7.22 -7.40
N LEU A 105 -12.36 6.05 -7.89
CA LEU A 105 -13.67 5.86 -8.50
C LEU A 105 -14.81 5.93 -7.49
N ILE A 106 -14.64 5.34 -6.31
CA ILE A 106 -15.59 5.45 -5.18
C ILE A 106 -15.87 6.94 -4.90
N ARG A 107 -14.79 7.72 -4.77
CA ARG A 107 -14.85 9.16 -4.45
C ARG A 107 -15.45 9.98 -5.59
N LYS A 108 -15.04 9.73 -6.84
CA LYS A 108 -15.51 10.45 -8.03
C LYS A 108 -17.00 10.21 -8.31
N ARG A 109 -17.46 8.96 -8.13
CA ARG A 109 -18.83 8.54 -8.45
C ARG A 109 -19.79 8.63 -7.27
N GLY A 110 -19.29 8.96 -6.07
CA GLY A 110 -20.10 9.01 -4.86
C GLY A 110 -20.70 7.64 -4.50
N ALA A 111 -19.92 6.57 -4.68
CA ALA A 111 -20.37 5.20 -4.40
C ALA A 111 -20.56 5.01 -2.89
N ASP A 112 -21.81 5.11 -2.45
CA ASP A 112 -22.22 5.16 -1.05
C ASP A 112 -22.08 3.81 -0.32
N ALA A 113 -22.10 2.70 -1.05
CA ALA A 113 -21.72 1.39 -0.50
C ALA A 113 -20.19 1.18 -0.40
N GLY A 114 -19.39 2.12 -0.91
CA GLY A 114 -17.94 1.98 -1.01
C GLY A 114 -17.53 1.02 -2.13
N GLY A 115 -16.60 0.10 -1.84
CA GLY A 115 -16.18 -0.89 -2.83
C GLY A 115 -15.59 -2.17 -2.26
N ILE A 116 -15.70 -3.25 -3.03
CA ILE A 116 -15.07 -4.54 -2.74
C ILE A 116 -13.92 -4.75 -3.70
N ILE A 117 -12.72 -4.93 -3.17
CA ILE A 117 -11.48 -5.04 -3.95
C ILE A 117 -10.92 -6.45 -3.77
N LEU A 118 -10.82 -7.19 -4.88
CA LEU A 118 -10.38 -8.57 -4.95
C LEU A 118 -8.88 -8.64 -5.13
N THR A 119 -8.17 -8.67 -4.01
CA THR A 119 -6.71 -8.64 -3.99
C THR A 119 -6.16 -9.11 -2.64
N ALA A 120 -5.01 -9.77 -2.67
CA ALA A 120 -4.15 -9.98 -1.51
C ALA A 120 -2.85 -9.16 -1.58
N SER A 121 -2.85 -8.05 -2.34
CA SER A 121 -1.71 -7.13 -2.55
C SER A 121 -0.47 -7.91 -3.01
N HIS A 122 0.65 -7.74 -2.31
CA HIS A 122 1.93 -8.38 -2.57
C HIS A 122 1.99 -9.91 -2.38
N ASN A 123 0.95 -10.54 -1.83
CA ASN A 123 0.90 -12.00 -1.70
C ASN A 123 0.82 -12.67 -3.09
N PRO A 124 1.45 -13.85 -3.27
CA PRO A 124 1.50 -14.53 -4.56
C PRO A 124 0.10 -14.99 -5.00
N GLY A 125 -0.10 -15.08 -6.31
CA GLY A 125 -1.36 -15.46 -6.97
C GLY A 125 -1.29 -16.86 -7.58
N GLY A 126 -2.41 -17.32 -8.14
CA GLY A 126 -2.53 -18.65 -8.74
C GLY A 126 -3.26 -19.66 -7.86
N PRO A 127 -3.62 -20.83 -8.41
CA PRO A 127 -4.59 -21.76 -7.81
C PRO A 127 -4.18 -22.36 -6.47
N LEU A 128 -2.89 -22.41 -6.18
CA LEU A 128 -2.35 -22.92 -4.92
C LEU A 128 -1.93 -21.81 -3.95
N ASN A 129 -2.01 -20.54 -4.36
CA ASN A 129 -1.52 -19.40 -3.58
C ASN A 129 -2.67 -18.61 -2.95
N ASP A 130 -2.52 -17.31 -2.76
CA ASP A 130 -3.41 -16.50 -1.95
C ASP A 130 -4.44 -15.72 -2.77
N PHE A 131 -5.65 -15.64 -2.22
CA PHE A 131 -6.72 -14.76 -2.66
C PHE A 131 -7.10 -13.81 -1.51
N GLY A 132 -7.72 -12.69 -1.85
CA GLY A 132 -8.14 -11.73 -0.83
C GLY A 132 -9.37 -10.94 -1.22
N ILE A 133 -10.12 -10.53 -0.21
CA ILE A 133 -11.30 -9.68 -0.34
C ILE A 133 -11.13 -8.52 0.65
N LYS A 134 -10.92 -7.32 0.12
CA LYS A 134 -10.89 -6.05 0.85
C LYS A 134 -12.24 -5.35 0.73
N TYR A 135 -12.61 -4.59 1.75
CA TYR A 135 -13.76 -3.69 1.71
C TYR A 135 -13.31 -2.27 2.04
N ASN A 136 -13.60 -1.34 1.13
CA ASN A 136 -13.39 0.09 1.30
C ASN A 136 -14.75 0.76 1.51
N THR A 137 -14.79 1.76 2.40
CA THR A 137 -16.04 2.49 2.70
C THR A 137 -16.25 3.64 1.72
N ARG A 138 -17.37 4.36 1.87
CA ARG A 138 -17.76 5.49 1.02
C ARG A 138 -16.72 6.61 0.86
N ASN A 139 -15.76 6.76 1.80
CA ASN A 139 -14.69 7.75 1.65
C ASN A 139 -13.61 7.32 0.64
N GLY A 140 -13.65 6.07 0.18
CA GLY A 140 -12.72 5.42 -0.73
C GLY A 140 -11.61 4.63 -0.04
N GLY A 141 -11.51 4.65 1.30
CA GLY A 141 -10.42 4.02 2.05
C GLY A 141 -10.81 2.72 2.75
N PRO A 142 -9.84 1.98 3.30
CA PRO A 142 -10.07 0.71 4.00
C PRO A 142 -11.11 0.84 5.11
N ALA A 143 -11.90 -0.23 5.29
CA ALA A 143 -12.81 -0.33 6.42
C ALA A 143 -12.10 -0.10 7.77
N PRO A 144 -12.62 0.80 8.64
CA PRO A 144 -12.07 1.00 9.98
C PRO A 144 -12.36 -0.21 10.88
N GLU A 145 -11.69 -0.30 12.03
CA GLU A 145 -11.77 -1.47 12.93
C GLU A 145 -13.19 -1.84 13.30
N ALA A 146 -14.02 -0.86 13.65
CA ALA A 146 -15.42 -1.08 14.00
C ALA A 146 -16.21 -1.79 12.88
N VAL A 147 -15.90 -1.49 11.61
CA VAL A 147 -16.55 -2.12 10.46
C VAL A 147 -15.99 -3.52 10.24
N THR A 148 -14.67 -3.71 10.32
CA THR A 148 -14.07 -5.05 10.17
C THR A 148 -14.50 -6.01 11.28
N ASP A 149 -14.67 -5.52 12.50
CA ASP A 149 -15.19 -6.31 13.63
C ASP A 149 -16.67 -6.65 13.44
N ALA A 150 -17.46 -5.71 12.92
CA ALA A 150 -18.85 -5.98 12.55
C ALA A 150 -18.98 -7.03 11.44
N ILE A 151 -18.10 -6.99 10.41
CA ILE A 151 -18.02 -8.01 9.37
C ILE A 151 -17.68 -9.37 9.98
N HIS A 152 -16.70 -9.42 10.88
CA HIS A 152 -16.31 -10.66 11.55
C HIS A 152 -17.45 -11.24 12.40
N ALA A 153 -18.16 -10.39 13.15
CA ALA A 153 -19.32 -10.79 13.93
C ALA A 153 -20.45 -11.32 13.03
N ALA A 154 -20.73 -10.65 11.91
CA ALA A 154 -21.71 -11.10 10.92
C ALA A 154 -21.33 -12.45 10.31
N ALA A 155 -20.07 -12.64 9.92
CA ALA A 155 -19.56 -13.91 9.37
C ALA A 155 -19.63 -15.05 10.39
N SER A 156 -19.43 -14.75 11.67
CA SER A 156 -19.46 -15.74 12.76
C SER A 156 -20.89 -16.13 13.19
N ALA A 157 -21.88 -15.29 12.87
CA ALA A 157 -23.29 -15.50 13.18
C ALA A 157 -24.15 -15.90 11.97
N ILE A 158 -23.56 -16.01 10.78
CA ILE A 158 -24.29 -16.25 9.53
C ILE A 158 -24.99 -17.62 9.52
N ALA A 159 -26.25 -17.64 9.06
CA ALA A 159 -27.04 -18.86 8.86
C ALA A 159 -27.58 -18.99 7.43
N GLU A 160 -27.60 -17.88 6.68
CA GLU A 160 -28.03 -17.83 5.30
C GLU A 160 -27.38 -16.65 4.56
N TYR A 161 -27.36 -16.71 3.23
CA TYR A 161 -27.08 -15.58 2.37
C TYR A 161 -28.15 -15.43 1.29
N HIS A 162 -28.26 -14.23 0.71
CA HIS A 162 -29.22 -13.92 -0.34
C HIS A 162 -28.51 -13.70 -1.67
N GLU A 163 -28.91 -14.42 -2.71
CA GLU A 163 -28.38 -14.27 -4.07
C GLU A 163 -29.51 -14.04 -5.07
N ALA A 164 -29.31 -13.10 -6.00
CA ALA A 164 -30.23 -12.84 -7.10
C ALA A 164 -30.02 -13.80 -8.27
N GLU A 165 -31.10 -14.24 -8.90
CA GLU A 165 -31.06 -15.01 -10.14
C GLU A 165 -30.95 -14.05 -11.35
N LEU A 166 -29.75 -13.94 -11.94
CA LEU A 166 -29.44 -12.95 -13.00
C LEU A 166 -29.45 -13.51 -14.43
N GLY A 167 -29.88 -14.75 -14.63
CA GLY A 167 -29.98 -15.38 -15.97
C GLY A 167 -28.65 -15.78 -16.62
N GLY A 168 -27.51 -15.51 -15.98
CA GLY A 168 -26.17 -15.91 -16.43
C GLY A 168 -25.08 -15.02 -15.83
N ASP A 169 -23.83 -15.32 -16.16
CA ASP A 169 -22.70 -14.44 -15.86
C ASP A 169 -22.64 -13.28 -16.87
N LEU A 170 -22.23 -12.10 -16.38
CA LEU A 170 -22.00 -10.94 -17.24
C LEU A 170 -20.69 -11.08 -18.04
N ASP A 171 -20.69 -10.57 -19.27
CA ASP A 171 -19.44 -10.31 -19.99
C ASP A 171 -18.73 -9.09 -19.37
N LEU A 172 -17.78 -9.35 -18.48
CA LEU A 172 -16.99 -8.31 -17.80
C LEU A 172 -16.07 -7.54 -18.77
N GLY A 173 -15.85 -8.03 -20.00
CA GLY A 173 -15.01 -7.35 -21.00
C GLY A 173 -15.75 -6.25 -21.77
N ALA A 174 -17.08 -6.27 -21.78
CA ALA A 174 -17.91 -5.35 -22.54
C ALA A 174 -18.19 -4.05 -21.76
N ILE A 175 -17.38 -3.01 -22.00
CA ILE A 175 -17.61 -1.67 -21.44
C ILE A 175 -19.01 -1.15 -21.80
N GLY A 176 -19.73 -0.63 -20.81
CA GLY A 176 -21.07 -0.09 -20.96
C GLY A 176 -21.97 -0.37 -19.76
N SER A 177 -23.22 0.10 -19.85
CA SER A 177 -24.25 -0.16 -18.85
C SER A 177 -25.10 -1.37 -19.23
N HIS A 178 -25.23 -2.31 -18.29
CA HIS A 178 -25.94 -3.56 -18.44
C HIS A 178 -27.01 -3.65 -17.37
N ARG A 179 -28.28 -3.74 -17.76
CA ARG A 179 -29.36 -4.00 -16.81
C ARG A 179 -29.40 -5.50 -16.52
N VAL A 180 -29.10 -5.89 -15.29
CA VAL A 180 -29.06 -7.31 -14.88
C VAL A 180 -30.35 -7.77 -14.22
N ALA A 181 -31.07 -6.84 -13.59
CA ALA A 181 -32.39 -7.09 -13.03
C ALA A 181 -33.17 -5.77 -12.89
N PRO A 182 -34.50 -5.82 -12.71
CA PRO A 182 -35.29 -4.66 -12.35
C PRO A 182 -34.73 -3.98 -11.09
N GLY A 183 -34.30 -2.71 -11.22
CA GLY A 183 -33.72 -1.94 -10.12
C GLY A 183 -32.25 -2.25 -9.81
N CYS A 184 -31.56 -3.03 -10.65
CA CYS A 184 -30.13 -3.34 -10.51
C CYS A 184 -29.41 -3.21 -11.88
N ASP A 185 -28.53 -2.23 -11.99
CA ASP A 185 -27.70 -2.00 -13.17
C ASP A 185 -26.21 -2.26 -12.87
N VAL A 186 -25.47 -2.80 -13.82
CA VAL A 186 -24.02 -3.00 -13.77
C VAL A 186 -23.36 -2.14 -14.85
N GLU A 187 -22.48 -1.23 -14.47
CA GLU A 187 -21.67 -0.44 -15.39
C GLU A 187 -20.26 -1.03 -15.44
N ILE A 188 -19.85 -1.57 -16.58
CA ILE A 188 -18.46 -1.94 -16.85
C ILE A 188 -17.74 -0.70 -17.37
N VAL A 189 -16.70 -0.25 -16.68
CA VAL A 189 -15.91 0.96 -17.01
C VAL A 189 -14.50 0.60 -17.48
N ASP A 190 -13.89 1.49 -18.27
CA ASP A 190 -12.46 1.43 -18.53
C ASP A 190 -11.69 1.51 -17.19
N SER A 191 -10.81 0.53 -16.95
CA SER A 191 -10.11 0.38 -15.67
C SER A 191 -9.15 1.52 -15.35
N VAL A 192 -8.72 2.30 -16.35
CA VAL A 192 -7.57 3.21 -16.28
C VAL A 192 -7.97 4.67 -16.47
N ALA A 193 -9.00 4.96 -17.28
CA ALA A 193 -9.34 6.30 -17.73
C ALA A 193 -9.58 7.31 -16.58
N ASP A 194 -10.43 6.98 -15.62
CA ASP A 194 -10.77 7.87 -14.49
C ASP A 194 -9.55 8.14 -13.59
N TYR A 195 -8.66 7.16 -13.45
CA TYR A 195 -7.43 7.29 -12.67
C TYR A 195 -6.39 8.16 -13.40
N VAL A 196 -6.23 8.02 -14.71
CA VAL A 196 -5.31 8.86 -15.50
C VAL A 196 -5.72 10.32 -15.46
N GLU A 197 -7.02 10.61 -15.55
CA GLU A 197 -7.55 11.97 -15.40
C GLU A 197 -7.17 12.56 -14.03
N LEU A 198 -7.34 11.78 -12.96
CA LEU A 198 -6.95 12.20 -11.61
C LEU A 198 -5.44 12.48 -11.52
N THR A 199 -4.60 11.56 -11.97
CA THR A 199 -3.13 11.70 -11.91
C THR A 199 -2.65 12.91 -12.71
N ARG A 200 -3.23 13.14 -13.90
CA ARG A 200 -2.95 14.32 -14.73
C ARG A 200 -3.37 15.63 -14.05
N SER A 201 -4.42 15.61 -13.23
CA SER A 201 -4.84 16.78 -12.47
C SER A 201 -3.89 17.13 -11.32
N ILE A 202 -3.07 16.17 -10.86
CA ILE A 202 -2.17 16.31 -9.71
C ILE A 202 -0.78 16.81 -10.11
N PHE A 203 -0.23 16.26 -11.19
CA PHE A 203 1.17 16.45 -11.61
C PHE A 203 1.31 17.30 -12.87
N ASP A 204 2.52 17.79 -13.14
CA ASP A 204 2.84 18.56 -14.34
C ASP A 204 3.32 17.61 -15.46
N PHE A 205 2.37 17.01 -16.17
CA PHE A 205 2.68 16.10 -17.29
C PHE A 205 3.43 16.83 -18.41
N ASP A 206 3.19 18.12 -18.60
CA ASP A 206 3.87 18.91 -19.64
C ASP A 206 5.34 19.11 -19.31
N LEU A 207 5.67 19.38 -18.03
CA LEU A 207 7.04 19.43 -17.56
C LEU A 207 7.76 18.09 -17.78
N ILE A 208 7.15 16.97 -17.39
CA ILE A 208 7.77 15.64 -17.53
C ILE A 208 8.01 15.32 -19.01
N ARG A 209 7.04 15.59 -19.90
CA ARG A 209 7.21 15.39 -21.36
C ARG A 209 8.34 16.24 -21.92
N ARG A 210 8.34 17.55 -21.63
CA ARG A 210 9.41 18.46 -22.08
C ARG A 210 10.77 18.01 -21.58
N PHE A 211 10.88 17.64 -20.30
CA PHE A 211 12.12 17.12 -19.72
C PHE A 211 12.61 15.88 -20.47
N ARG A 212 11.73 14.90 -20.70
CA ARG A 212 12.06 13.68 -21.45
C ARG A 212 12.45 13.97 -22.90
N GLU A 213 11.82 14.95 -23.55
CA GLU A 213 12.17 15.36 -24.92
C GLU A 213 13.55 16.03 -24.99
N GLN A 214 13.88 16.86 -23.98
CA GLN A 214 15.14 17.59 -23.88
C GLN A 214 16.29 16.72 -23.37
N THR A 215 15.97 15.63 -22.65
CA THR A 215 16.93 14.75 -21.99
C THR A 215 16.74 13.30 -22.45
N PRO A 216 17.06 12.97 -23.72
CA PRO A 216 16.87 11.62 -24.25
C PRO A 216 17.74 10.54 -23.56
N ALA A 217 18.77 10.95 -22.81
CA ALA A 217 19.59 10.06 -22.00
C ALA A 217 18.89 9.62 -20.69
N PHE A 218 17.86 10.36 -20.23
CA PHE A 218 17.09 9.97 -19.06
C PHE A 218 16.22 8.76 -19.39
N SER A 219 16.44 7.67 -18.66
CA SER A 219 15.75 6.40 -18.90
C SER A 219 14.90 5.99 -17.71
N LEU A 220 13.67 5.54 -18.02
CA LEU A 220 12.75 4.89 -17.09
C LEU A 220 12.72 3.39 -17.36
N LEU A 221 12.74 2.58 -16.30
CA LEU A 221 12.34 1.17 -16.34
C LEU A 221 11.35 0.91 -15.20
N PHE A 222 10.10 0.66 -15.56
CA PHE A 222 9.02 0.31 -14.64
C PHE A 222 8.68 -1.18 -14.74
N ASP A 223 8.66 -1.86 -13.60
CA ASP A 223 8.25 -3.26 -13.45
C ASP A 223 6.85 -3.35 -12.82
N GLY A 224 5.89 -3.87 -13.58
CA GLY A 224 4.52 -4.08 -13.09
C GLY A 224 4.34 -5.37 -12.29
N LEU A 225 5.38 -6.21 -12.18
CA LEU A 225 5.38 -7.52 -11.52
C LEU A 225 4.22 -8.43 -11.96
N ASN A 226 3.79 -8.30 -13.22
CA ASN A 226 2.61 -8.92 -13.83
C ASN A 226 1.31 -8.67 -13.05
N GLY A 227 1.27 -7.62 -12.23
CA GLY A 227 0.11 -7.19 -11.47
C GLY A 227 -0.77 -6.19 -12.22
N VAL A 228 -1.70 -5.59 -11.48
CA VAL A 228 -2.76 -4.73 -12.01
C VAL A 228 -2.25 -3.45 -12.66
N THR A 229 -1.04 -2.99 -12.32
CA THR A 229 -0.53 -1.67 -12.73
C THR A 229 -0.03 -1.63 -14.17
N GLY A 230 0.09 -2.77 -14.85
CA GLY A 230 0.56 -2.84 -16.23
C GLY A 230 -0.18 -1.92 -17.22
N PRO A 231 -1.52 -2.01 -17.32
CA PRO A 231 -2.32 -1.11 -18.15
C PRO A 231 -2.20 0.38 -17.76
N TYR A 232 -2.09 0.67 -16.46
CA TYR A 232 -1.90 2.04 -15.95
C TYR A 232 -0.54 2.61 -16.35
N ALA A 233 0.52 1.82 -16.18
CA ALA A 233 1.88 2.15 -16.56
C ALA A 233 2.00 2.38 -18.07
N ARG A 234 1.32 1.56 -18.88
CA ARG A 234 1.21 1.78 -20.32
C ARG A 234 0.58 3.12 -20.64
N ARG A 235 -0.60 3.38 -20.08
CA ARG A 235 -1.33 4.61 -20.40
C ARG A 235 -0.59 5.86 -19.92
N ILE A 236 -0.01 5.84 -18.73
CA ILE A 236 0.65 7.00 -18.14
C ILE A 236 2.06 7.18 -18.70
N PHE A 237 2.94 6.18 -18.56
CA PHE A 237 4.35 6.38 -18.89
C PHE A 237 4.59 6.41 -20.40
N VAL A 238 3.89 5.58 -21.18
CA VAL A 238 4.10 5.52 -22.64
C VAL A 238 3.19 6.50 -23.37
N ASP A 239 1.87 6.36 -23.22
CA ASP A 239 0.94 7.09 -24.08
C ASP A 239 0.83 8.57 -23.69
N GLU A 240 0.77 8.89 -22.38
CA GLU A 240 0.68 10.28 -21.90
C GLU A 240 2.06 10.95 -21.77
N LEU A 241 3.06 10.29 -21.17
CA LEU A 241 4.37 10.89 -20.88
C LEU A 241 5.44 10.66 -21.96
N GLY A 242 5.18 9.79 -22.94
CA GLY A 242 6.03 9.62 -24.12
C GLY A 242 7.29 8.76 -23.92
N PHE A 243 7.40 7.98 -22.84
CA PHE A 243 8.47 6.99 -22.69
C PHE A 243 8.32 5.86 -23.72
N ALA A 244 9.41 5.16 -24.01
CA ALA A 244 9.36 4.04 -24.95
C ALA A 244 8.58 2.86 -24.35
N ALA A 245 7.94 2.05 -25.18
CA ALA A 245 7.30 0.80 -24.74
C ALA A 245 8.28 -0.13 -23.99
N SER A 246 9.57 -0.08 -24.35
CA SER A 246 10.65 -0.83 -23.70
C SER A 246 10.98 -0.34 -22.27
N SER A 247 10.44 0.81 -21.85
CA SER A 247 10.51 1.27 -20.45
C SER A 247 9.60 0.47 -19.53
N LEU A 248 8.77 -0.42 -20.06
CA LEU A 248 7.87 -1.26 -19.28
C LEU A 248 8.35 -2.72 -19.32
N THR A 249 8.28 -3.38 -18.18
CA THR A 249 8.53 -4.82 -18.06
C THR A 249 7.46 -5.45 -17.16
N GLN A 250 7.08 -6.70 -17.45
CA GLN A 250 6.05 -7.44 -16.69
C GLN A 250 4.76 -6.62 -16.48
N CYS A 251 4.32 -5.90 -17.51
CA CYS A 251 3.16 -5.00 -17.47
C CYS A 251 1.90 -5.63 -18.09
N THR A 252 1.81 -6.95 -18.09
CA THR A 252 0.61 -7.69 -18.47
C THR A 252 0.08 -8.39 -17.22
N PRO A 253 -1.15 -8.07 -16.76
CA PRO A 253 -1.75 -8.77 -15.63
C PRO A 253 -1.84 -10.28 -15.89
N LEU A 254 -1.33 -11.10 -14.97
CA LEU A 254 -1.40 -12.57 -15.03
C LEU A 254 -2.03 -13.11 -13.74
N GLU A 255 -2.85 -14.15 -13.86
CA GLU A 255 -3.58 -14.73 -12.72
C GLU A 255 -2.68 -15.29 -11.61
N ASP A 256 -1.44 -15.66 -11.95
CA ASP A 256 -0.41 -16.16 -11.04
C ASP A 256 0.78 -15.20 -10.89
N PHE A 257 0.68 -13.99 -11.46
CA PHE A 257 1.76 -13.00 -11.53
C PHE A 257 3.05 -13.52 -12.18
N GLY A 258 2.97 -14.54 -13.04
CA GLY A 258 4.14 -15.20 -13.62
C GLY A 258 4.85 -16.13 -12.64
N GLY A 259 4.13 -16.65 -11.64
CA GLY A 259 4.65 -17.57 -10.62
C GLY A 259 5.56 -16.92 -9.58
N SER A 260 5.55 -15.58 -9.48
CA SER A 260 6.41 -14.79 -8.60
C SER A 260 5.61 -14.06 -7.52
N HIS A 261 6.31 -13.56 -6.49
CA HIS A 261 5.73 -12.65 -5.50
C HIS A 261 5.64 -11.23 -6.10
N PRO A 262 4.46 -10.63 -6.25
CA PRO A 262 4.33 -9.27 -6.74
C PRO A 262 4.60 -8.25 -5.61
N ASP A 263 5.77 -8.33 -4.97
CA ASP A 263 6.19 -7.44 -3.89
C ASP A 263 7.41 -6.61 -4.31
N PRO A 264 7.32 -5.27 -4.37
CA PRO A 264 8.39 -4.43 -4.89
C PRO A 264 9.46 -4.19 -3.81
N ASN A 265 10.34 -5.18 -3.61
CA ASN A 265 11.48 -5.07 -2.72
C ASN A 265 12.76 -5.64 -3.37
N LEU A 266 13.92 -5.41 -2.75
CA LEU A 266 15.22 -5.81 -3.31
C LEU A 266 15.37 -7.33 -3.51
N THR A 267 14.58 -8.15 -2.82
CA THR A 267 14.58 -9.61 -2.92
C THR A 267 13.71 -10.09 -4.08
N TYR A 268 12.43 -9.72 -4.11
CA TYR A 268 11.49 -10.24 -5.12
C TYR A 268 11.55 -9.50 -6.46
N ALA A 269 11.91 -8.21 -6.46
CA ALA A 269 12.16 -7.43 -7.67
C ALA A 269 13.65 -7.42 -8.07
N ALA A 270 14.41 -8.47 -7.72
CA ALA A 270 15.84 -8.57 -8.01
C ALA A 270 16.16 -8.42 -9.51
N GLN A 271 15.31 -8.95 -10.41
CA GLN A 271 15.50 -8.81 -11.85
C GLN A 271 15.43 -7.34 -12.31
N LEU A 272 14.55 -6.52 -11.70
CA LEU A 272 14.52 -5.09 -11.94
C LEU A 272 15.82 -4.45 -11.46
N VAL A 273 16.27 -4.76 -10.24
CA VAL A 273 17.51 -4.21 -9.66
C VAL A 273 18.72 -4.49 -10.55
N GLU A 274 18.86 -5.73 -11.01
CA GLU A 274 19.93 -6.15 -11.92
C GLU A 274 19.89 -5.37 -13.24
N ARG A 275 18.71 -5.26 -13.85
CA ARG A 275 18.54 -4.55 -15.12
C ARG A 275 18.77 -3.05 -15.00
N VAL A 276 18.33 -2.44 -13.91
CA VAL A 276 18.57 -1.02 -13.62
C VAL A 276 20.06 -0.75 -13.47
N ARG A 277 20.78 -1.58 -12.72
CA ARG A 277 22.24 -1.48 -12.53
C ARG A 277 23.00 -1.70 -13.84
N ALA A 278 22.73 -2.82 -14.53
CA ALA A 278 23.43 -3.20 -15.76
C ALA A 278 23.16 -2.22 -16.91
N GLY A 279 21.92 -1.76 -17.05
CA GLY A 279 21.49 -0.80 -18.07
C GLY A 279 21.80 0.65 -17.74
N ARG A 280 22.35 0.93 -16.55
CA ARG A 280 22.57 2.29 -16.03
C ARG A 280 21.29 3.16 -16.07
N VAL A 281 20.15 2.56 -15.76
CA VAL A 281 18.84 3.21 -15.83
C VAL A 281 18.76 4.38 -14.83
N SER A 282 18.24 5.52 -15.29
CA SER A 282 18.18 6.77 -14.50
C SER A 282 17.14 6.70 -13.39
N LEU A 283 15.99 6.09 -13.67
CA LEU A 283 14.93 5.82 -12.71
C LEU A 283 14.34 4.43 -12.96
N GLY A 284 14.60 3.52 -12.04
CA GLY A 284 13.90 2.24 -11.90
C GLY A 284 12.74 2.37 -10.93
N ALA A 285 11.65 1.67 -11.20
CA ALA A 285 10.54 1.55 -10.26
C ALA A 285 9.79 0.24 -10.40
N ALA A 286 9.16 -0.21 -9.31
CA ALA A 286 8.23 -1.35 -9.33
C ALA A 286 6.97 -1.03 -8.53
N SER A 287 5.88 -1.73 -8.82
CA SER A 287 4.63 -1.67 -8.06
C SER A 287 4.14 -3.07 -7.70
N ASP A 288 3.44 -3.20 -6.56
CA ASP A 288 2.88 -4.49 -6.13
C ASP A 288 1.62 -4.91 -6.91
N GLY A 289 1.09 -6.09 -6.54
CA GLY A 289 -0.03 -6.74 -7.23
C GLY A 289 -1.24 -5.84 -7.49
N ASP A 290 -1.67 -5.05 -6.50
CA ASP A 290 -2.83 -4.14 -6.61
C ASP A 290 -2.49 -2.66 -6.76
N GLY A 291 -1.21 -2.32 -6.86
CA GLY A 291 -0.74 -0.99 -7.21
C GLY A 291 -0.66 0.01 -6.05
N ASP A 292 -0.76 -0.45 -4.80
CA ASP A 292 -0.72 0.40 -3.62
C ASP A 292 0.71 0.59 -3.07
N ARG A 293 1.70 -0.17 -3.55
CA ARG A 293 3.12 -0.01 -3.16
C ARG A 293 4.02 0.43 -4.29
N ASN A 294 5.15 1.04 -3.96
CA ASN A 294 6.20 1.40 -4.90
C ASN A 294 7.61 1.17 -4.36
N MET A 295 8.49 0.70 -5.24
CA MET A 295 9.94 0.77 -5.08
C MET A 295 10.53 1.79 -6.05
N VAL A 296 11.54 2.54 -5.61
CA VAL A 296 12.26 3.52 -6.43
C VAL A 296 13.78 3.33 -6.28
N LEU A 297 14.49 3.34 -7.40
CA LEU A 297 15.95 3.19 -7.44
C LEU A 297 16.54 3.84 -8.69
N SER A 298 17.84 4.11 -8.68
CA SER A 298 18.67 4.34 -9.86
C SER A 298 19.71 3.24 -10.00
N HIS A 299 20.53 3.30 -11.05
CA HIS A 299 21.60 2.34 -11.26
C HIS A 299 22.65 2.27 -10.14
N ASP A 300 22.75 3.29 -9.29
CA ASP A 300 23.74 3.42 -8.23
C ASP A 300 23.15 3.79 -6.87
N TRP A 301 21.82 3.93 -6.77
CA TRP A 301 21.17 4.30 -5.51
C TRP A 301 19.84 3.57 -5.32
N PHE A 302 19.61 3.07 -4.11
CA PHE A 302 18.30 2.58 -3.68
C PHE A 302 17.64 3.63 -2.78
N VAL A 303 16.47 4.12 -3.18
CA VAL A 303 15.71 5.07 -2.37
C VAL A 303 14.86 4.27 -1.40
N THR A 304 15.19 4.31 -0.11
CA THR A 304 14.38 3.63 0.91
C THR A 304 12.96 4.23 0.92
N PRO A 305 11.90 3.45 1.23
CA PRO A 305 10.55 3.99 1.27
C PRO A 305 10.38 5.15 2.27
N SER A 306 11.08 5.07 3.40
CA SER A 306 11.11 6.12 4.42
C SER A 306 11.72 7.43 3.89
N ASP A 307 12.85 7.34 3.18
CA ASP A 307 13.45 8.53 2.54
C ASP A 307 12.58 9.04 1.39
N SER A 308 11.96 8.13 0.63
CA SER A 308 11.13 8.47 -0.53
C SER A 308 10.00 9.43 -0.15
N VAL A 309 9.21 9.09 0.88
CA VAL A 309 8.13 9.96 1.32
C VAL A 309 8.65 11.30 1.86
N ALA A 310 9.80 11.31 2.53
CA ALA A 310 10.42 12.53 3.04
C ALA A 310 10.89 13.47 1.91
N VAL A 311 11.52 12.92 0.86
CA VAL A 311 11.93 13.67 -0.33
C VAL A 311 10.70 14.22 -1.07
N ILE A 312 9.65 13.42 -1.24
CA ILE A 312 8.40 13.89 -1.85
C ILE A 312 7.81 15.05 -1.03
N ALA A 313 7.76 14.92 0.30
CA ALA A 313 7.29 15.98 1.18
C ALA A 313 8.14 17.27 1.07
N HIS A 314 9.46 17.15 0.96
CA HIS A 314 10.36 18.29 0.80
C HIS A 314 10.09 19.10 -0.47
N TYR A 315 9.80 18.42 -1.58
CA TYR A 315 9.57 19.07 -2.89
C TYR A 315 8.11 19.37 -3.19
N ALA A 316 7.16 18.87 -2.40
CA ALA A 316 5.72 18.90 -2.67
C ALA A 316 5.20 20.27 -3.10
N THR A 317 5.33 21.28 -2.24
CA THR A 317 4.82 22.65 -2.48
C THR A 317 5.63 23.44 -3.51
N ARG A 318 6.76 22.91 -3.98
CA ARG A 318 7.63 23.56 -4.96
C ARG A 318 7.37 23.06 -6.37
N CYS A 319 7.20 21.74 -6.56
CA CYS A 319 7.16 21.14 -7.89
C CYS A 319 5.85 20.42 -8.25
N ILE A 320 5.02 20.01 -7.29
CA ILE A 320 3.79 19.25 -7.59
C ILE A 320 2.59 20.23 -7.62
N PRO A 321 1.91 20.42 -8.77
CA PRO A 321 0.80 21.37 -8.92
C PRO A 321 -0.32 21.22 -7.89
N TYR A 322 -0.66 19.98 -7.50
CA TYR A 322 -1.63 19.72 -6.46
C TYR A 322 -1.29 20.42 -5.13
N PHE A 323 -0.12 20.15 -4.55
CA PHE A 323 0.29 20.75 -3.28
C PHE A 323 0.61 22.25 -3.39
N ARG A 324 0.99 22.74 -4.58
CA ARG A 324 1.09 24.18 -4.83
C ARG A 324 -0.25 24.91 -4.72
N ARG A 325 -1.34 24.28 -5.18
CA ARG A 325 -2.69 24.85 -5.14
C ARG A 325 -3.37 24.67 -3.79
N HIS A 326 -3.19 23.50 -3.16
CA HIS A 326 -3.93 23.11 -1.97
C HIS A 326 -3.13 23.30 -0.67
N GLY A 327 -1.82 23.49 -0.75
CA GLY A 327 -0.92 23.48 0.40
C GLY A 327 -0.65 22.07 0.92
N VAL A 328 0.02 21.98 2.06
CA VAL A 328 0.26 20.74 2.81
C VAL A 328 -0.19 20.97 4.24
N SER A 329 -1.26 20.31 4.66
CA SER A 329 -1.84 20.48 6.00
C SER A 329 -1.05 19.77 7.10
N GLY A 330 -0.33 18.71 6.73
CA GLY A 330 0.46 17.90 7.65
C GLY A 330 1.08 16.71 6.96
N LEU A 331 2.05 16.11 7.65
CA LEU A 331 2.78 14.93 7.23
C LEU A 331 2.48 13.78 8.20
N ALA A 332 2.57 12.53 7.75
CA ALA A 332 2.44 11.40 8.66
C ALA A 332 3.29 10.21 8.20
N ARG A 333 3.66 9.37 9.16
CA ARG A 333 4.28 8.07 8.90
C ARG A 333 3.77 7.02 9.87
N SER A 334 3.92 5.76 9.49
CA SER A 334 3.72 4.69 10.46
C SER A 334 4.86 4.74 11.50
N MET A 335 4.58 4.27 12.72
CA MET A 335 5.55 4.20 13.80
C MET A 335 6.85 3.47 13.43
N PRO A 336 6.82 2.29 12.76
CA PRO A 336 8.05 1.63 12.31
C PRO A 336 8.79 2.34 11.17
N THR A 337 8.18 3.30 10.49
CA THR A 337 8.86 4.11 9.48
C THR A 337 9.91 5.01 10.10
N SER A 338 11.05 5.18 9.43
CA SER A 338 12.11 6.09 9.87
C SER A 338 11.61 7.53 10.01
N CYS A 339 12.22 8.27 10.94
CA CYS A 339 11.95 9.67 11.24
C CYS A 339 12.44 10.67 10.17
N ALA A 340 12.82 10.24 8.96
CA ALA A 340 13.28 11.14 7.90
C ALA A 340 12.24 12.23 7.57
N ILE A 341 10.96 11.87 7.49
CA ILE A 341 9.88 12.83 7.23
C ILE A 341 9.65 13.81 8.38
N ASP A 342 9.98 13.44 9.61
CA ASP A 342 9.88 14.28 10.81
C ASP A 342 10.88 15.44 10.71
N ARG A 343 12.05 15.21 10.11
CA ARG A 343 13.06 16.26 9.84
C ARG A 343 12.52 17.29 8.84
N VAL A 344 11.84 16.82 7.81
CA VAL A 344 11.16 17.69 6.83
C VAL A 344 10.04 18.47 7.51
N ALA A 345 9.19 17.81 8.29
CA ALA A 345 8.11 18.46 9.02
C ALA A 345 8.61 19.59 9.91
N ALA A 346 9.67 19.34 10.69
CA ALA A 346 10.28 20.34 11.56
C ALA A 346 10.82 21.54 10.78
N ALA A 347 11.54 21.31 9.68
CA ALA A 347 12.13 22.39 8.88
C ALA A 347 11.09 23.25 8.14
N HIS A 348 9.94 22.67 7.80
CA HIS A 348 8.83 23.37 7.13
C HIS A 348 7.74 23.83 8.10
N ALA A 349 7.95 23.67 9.42
CA ALA A 349 6.99 23.99 10.48
C ALA A 349 5.60 23.35 10.25
N LEU A 350 5.59 22.10 9.77
CA LEU A 350 4.39 21.30 9.53
C LEU A 350 4.12 20.35 10.71
N PRO A 351 2.84 20.05 11.02
CA PRO A 351 2.53 18.97 11.95
C PRO A 351 2.94 17.62 11.35
N VAL A 352 3.46 16.74 12.19
CA VAL A 352 3.78 15.35 11.85
C VAL A 352 3.04 14.39 12.77
N PHE A 353 2.43 13.36 12.18
CA PHE A 353 1.72 12.32 12.92
C PHE A 353 2.46 10.97 12.83
N GLU A 354 2.83 10.43 13.97
CA GLU A 354 3.26 9.04 14.12
C GLU A 354 2.03 8.18 14.43
N VAL A 355 1.66 7.30 13.51
CA VAL A 355 0.46 6.44 13.62
C VAL A 355 0.84 4.96 13.63
N PRO A 356 -0.04 4.04 14.07
CA PRO A 356 0.23 2.60 13.91
C PRO A 356 0.25 2.20 12.43
N THR A 357 0.84 1.06 12.09
CA THR A 357 0.82 0.54 10.72
C THR A 357 -0.61 0.21 10.28
N GLY A 358 -0.96 0.64 9.07
CA GLY A 358 -2.29 0.46 8.49
C GLY A 358 -2.87 1.78 7.99
N TRP A 359 -3.26 1.81 6.72
CA TRP A 359 -3.63 3.05 6.04
C TRP A 359 -4.90 3.73 6.61
N LYS A 360 -5.75 2.98 7.32
CA LYS A 360 -6.95 3.50 7.99
C LYS A 360 -6.67 4.69 8.93
N PHE A 361 -5.52 4.71 9.62
CA PHE A 361 -5.16 5.81 10.52
C PHE A 361 -4.85 7.10 9.76
N PHE A 362 -4.22 6.99 8.58
CA PHE A 362 -4.03 8.14 7.69
C PHE A 362 -5.37 8.61 7.12
N GLY A 363 -6.28 7.69 6.78
CA GLY A 363 -7.62 8.01 6.29
C GLY A 363 -8.38 8.96 7.22
N ASN A 364 -8.38 8.68 8.53
CA ASN A 364 -8.99 9.55 9.55
C ASN A 364 -8.38 10.97 9.53
N LEU A 365 -7.05 11.08 9.50
CA LEU A 365 -6.36 12.37 9.47
C LEU A 365 -6.62 13.15 8.17
N MET A 366 -6.70 12.46 7.02
CA MET A 366 -7.04 13.06 5.73
C MET A 366 -8.49 13.57 5.72
N ASP A 367 -9.43 12.81 6.26
CA ASP A 367 -10.84 13.22 6.35
C ASP A 367 -11.02 14.42 7.30
N ALA A 368 -10.18 14.55 8.33
CA ALA A 368 -10.13 15.72 9.20
C ALA A 368 -9.37 16.92 8.59
N GLY A 369 -8.83 16.81 7.37
CA GLY A 369 -8.04 17.85 6.72
C GLY A 369 -6.69 18.14 7.38
N ARG A 370 -6.16 17.18 8.16
CA ARG A 370 -4.93 17.32 8.96
C ARG A 370 -3.70 16.69 8.31
N LEU A 371 -3.89 15.95 7.22
CA LEU A 371 -2.85 15.18 6.57
C LEU A 371 -2.95 15.33 5.06
N SER A 372 -1.83 15.64 4.41
CA SER A 372 -1.74 15.72 2.96
C SER A 372 -0.77 14.70 2.37
N ILE A 373 0.34 14.36 3.03
CA ILE A 373 1.33 13.39 2.52
C ILE A 373 1.69 12.41 3.64
N CYS A 374 1.67 11.11 3.31
CA CYS A 374 2.09 10.07 4.25
C CYS A 374 2.75 8.89 3.57
N GLY A 375 3.46 8.10 4.37
CA GLY A 375 4.16 6.92 3.90
C GLY A 375 4.40 5.87 4.98
N GLU A 376 4.68 4.66 4.52
CA GLU A 376 5.04 3.50 5.32
C GLU A 376 6.35 2.90 4.77
N GLU A 377 7.21 2.44 5.66
CA GLU A 377 8.46 1.74 5.33
C GLU A 377 8.25 0.48 4.50
N SER A 378 7.03 -0.05 4.51
CA SER A 378 6.59 -1.17 3.69
C SER A 378 6.27 -0.75 2.25
N PHE A 379 7.13 0.07 1.64
CA PHE A 379 7.00 0.54 0.25
C PHE A 379 5.70 1.29 -0.05
N GLY A 380 5.11 1.94 0.96
CA GLY A 380 3.84 2.64 0.81
C GLY A 380 4.02 4.15 0.79
N THR A 381 3.51 4.82 -0.24
CA THR A 381 3.49 6.29 -0.31
C THR A 381 2.12 6.75 -0.80
N GLY A 382 1.62 7.88 -0.31
CA GLY A 382 0.35 8.42 -0.78
C GLY A 382 0.06 9.83 -0.29
N SER A 383 -1.07 10.36 -0.74
CA SER A 383 -1.58 11.67 -0.35
C SER A 383 -3.11 11.70 -0.29
N ASP A 384 -3.67 12.82 0.15
CA ASP A 384 -5.11 13.03 0.37
C ASP A 384 -5.98 13.08 -0.89
N HIS A 385 -5.39 12.94 -2.09
CA HIS A 385 -6.11 12.81 -3.36
C HIS A 385 -7.09 11.61 -3.38
N ILE A 386 -6.70 10.52 -2.71
CA ILE A 386 -7.51 9.32 -2.48
C ILE A 386 -7.45 8.91 -0.99
N ARG A 387 -7.88 7.70 -0.65
CA ARG A 387 -7.82 7.15 0.71
C ARG A 387 -7.12 5.78 0.77
N GLU A 388 -6.23 5.55 -0.17
CA GLU A 388 -5.31 4.40 -0.23
C GLU A 388 -3.89 4.89 -0.47
N LYS A 389 -2.91 4.00 -0.29
CA LYS A 389 -1.58 4.23 -0.87
C LYS A 389 -1.69 4.24 -2.39
N ASP A 390 -0.69 4.79 -3.06
CA ASP A 390 -0.66 4.82 -4.52
C ASP A 390 0.77 4.74 -5.07
N GLY A 391 1.10 3.58 -5.64
CA GLY A 391 2.42 3.31 -6.17
C GLY A 391 2.73 4.07 -7.46
N ILE A 392 1.77 4.16 -8.38
CA ILE A 392 1.95 4.90 -9.63
C ILE A 392 2.06 6.40 -9.34
N TRP A 393 1.25 6.94 -8.43
CA TRP A 393 1.36 8.32 -7.97
C TRP A 393 2.75 8.63 -7.44
N ALA A 394 3.35 7.73 -6.65
CA ALA A 394 4.68 7.94 -6.10
C ALA A 394 5.77 7.96 -7.19
N VAL A 395 5.65 7.10 -8.21
CA VAL A 395 6.56 7.09 -9.36
C VAL A 395 6.43 8.37 -10.19
N VAL A 396 5.20 8.83 -10.44
CA VAL A 396 4.97 10.10 -11.15
C VAL A 396 5.46 11.29 -10.32
N ALA A 397 5.32 11.26 -8.99
CA ALA A 397 5.90 12.27 -8.10
C ALA A 397 7.43 12.34 -8.25
N TRP A 398 8.11 11.20 -8.27
CA TRP A 398 9.56 11.14 -8.52
C TRP A 398 9.95 11.65 -9.90
N LEU A 399 9.24 11.28 -10.96
CA LEU A 399 9.47 11.82 -12.31
C LEU A 399 9.31 13.35 -12.34
N ASN A 400 8.28 13.88 -11.69
CA ASN A 400 8.00 15.30 -11.60
C ASN A 400 9.10 16.04 -10.80
N ILE A 401 9.59 15.44 -9.70
CA ILE A 401 10.69 15.98 -8.89
C ILE A 401 11.98 16.03 -9.71
N VAL A 402 12.36 14.92 -10.36
CA VAL A 402 13.58 14.86 -11.18
C VAL A 402 13.53 15.88 -12.31
N ALA A 403 12.40 15.95 -13.02
CA ALA A 403 12.21 16.92 -14.10
C ALA A 403 12.33 18.36 -13.60
N TRP A 404 11.66 18.69 -12.49
CA TRP A 404 11.67 20.04 -11.91
C TRP A 404 13.05 20.43 -11.36
N VAL A 405 13.70 19.56 -10.59
CA VAL A 405 15.03 19.81 -10.02
C VAL A 405 16.06 19.99 -11.14
N SER A 406 15.98 19.16 -12.19
CA SER A 406 16.83 19.32 -13.37
C SER A 406 16.58 20.65 -14.05
N GLU A 407 15.32 21.02 -14.32
CA GLU A 407 15.01 22.29 -14.97
C GLU A 407 15.51 23.50 -14.16
N GLU A 408 15.28 23.51 -12.84
CA GLU A 408 15.66 24.63 -11.97
C GLU A 408 17.18 24.76 -11.79
N LYS A 409 17.88 23.64 -11.53
CA LYS A 409 19.33 23.66 -11.35
C LYS A 409 20.06 23.98 -12.65
N LEU A 410 19.64 23.39 -13.76
CA LEU A 410 20.29 23.60 -15.05
C LEU A 410 20.05 25.02 -15.58
N LYS A 411 18.85 25.60 -15.35
CA LYS A 411 18.61 27.04 -15.58
C LYS A 411 19.57 27.91 -14.79
N ALA A 412 19.80 27.61 -13.51
CA ALA A 412 20.69 28.38 -12.65
C ALA A 412 22.19 28.27 -13.05
N GLN A 413 22.58 27.16 -13.66
CA GLN A 413 23.98 26.85 -14.01
C GLN A 413 24.34 27.16 -15.47
N GLY A 414 23.38 27.59 -16.30
CA GLY A 414 23.61 27.81 -17.73
C GLY A 414 23.98 26.52 -18.49
N ALA A 415 23.52 25.38 -17.98
CA ALA A 415 23.92 24.07 -18.44
C ALA A 415 23.38 23.74 -19.85
N SER A 416 24.02 22.77 -20.50
CA SER A 416 23.67 22.37 -21.86
C SER A 416 22.37 21.55 -21.90
N PRO A 417 21.55 21.65 -22.96
CA PRO A 417 20.43 20.74 -23.18
C PRO A 417 20.89 19.28 -23.14
N GLY A 418 20.15 18.42 -22.45
CA GLY A 418 20.44 16.99 -22.33
C GLY A 418 21.08 16.55 -21.02
N GLU A 419 21.48 17.46 -20.14
CA GLU A 419 21.88 17.15 -18.77
C GLU A 419 20.66 16.97 -17.85
N PHE A 420 20.84 16.26 -16.74
CA PHE A 420 19.82 16.11 -15.69
C PHE A 420 20.47 15.83 -14.34
N VAL A 421 19.70 16.10 -13.28
CA VAL A 421 20.13 15.81 -11.90
C VAL A 421 19.70 14.39 -11.56
N SER A 422 20.65 13.55 -11.15
CA SER A 422 20.37 12.14 -10.88
C SER A 422 19.57 11.96 -9.58
N VAL A 423 18.91 10.80 -9.43
CA VAL A 423 18.26 10.42 -8.16
C VAL A 423 19.28 10.42 -7.02
N HIS A 424 20.49 9.91 -7.26
CA HIS A 424 21.57 9.90 -6.27
C HIS A 424 21.94 11.32 -5.84
N ASP A 425 22.08 12.28 -6.76
CA ASP A 425 22.37 13.68 -6.41
C ASP A 425 21.23 14.32 -5.60
N ILE A 426 19.98 14.06 -5.96
CA ILE A 426 18.80 14.52 -5.18
C ILE A 426 18.86 13.98 -3.75
N MET A 427 19.23 12.71 -3.57
CA MET A 427 19.37 12.08 -2.25
C MET A 427 20.51 12.69 -1.44
N ARG A 428 21.68 12.94 -2.06
CA ARG A 428 22.81 13.58 -1.37
C ARG A 428 22.49 15.01 -0.95
N ASP A 429 21.83 15.78 -1.81
CA ASP A 429 21.36 17.12 -1.46
C ASP A 429 20.37 17.06 -0.29
N PHE A 430 19.41 16.12 -0.34
CA PHE A 430 18.45 15.93 0.74
C PHE A 430 19.15 15.64 2.07
N PHE A 431 20.10 14.71 2.10
CA PHE A 431 20.87 14.41 3.31
C PHE A 431 21.75 15.57 3.77
N SER A 432 22.29 16.38 2.85
CA SER A 432 23.05 17.57 3.23
C SER A 432 22.22 18.61 4.00
N ILE A 433 20.89 18.61 3.81
CA ILE A 433 19.96 19.52 4.47
C ILE A 433 19.48 18.94 5.80
N TYR A 434 19.19 17.64 5.84
CA TYR A 434 18.46 17.01 6.95
C TYR A 434 19.30 16.04 7.81
N GLY A 435 20.50 15.69 7.36
CA GLY A 435 21.20 14.48 7.81
C GLY A 435 20.55 13.23 7.20
N ARG A 436 21.09 12.06 7.55
CA ARG A 436 20.59 10.76 7.08
C ARG A 436 20.05 9.93 8.22
N ASN A 437 18.84 9.41 8.03
CA ASN A 437 18.29 8.37 8.87
C ASN A 437 18.57 7.01 8.21
N TYR A 438 19.70 6.39 8.58
CA TYR A 438 19.97 5.02 8.19
C TYR A 438 18.87 4.11 8.68
N PHE A 439 18.37 3.24 7.81
CA PHE A 439 17.23 2.39 8.11
C PHE A 439 17.39 0.99 7.49
N THR A 440 16.95 -0.04 8.21
CA THR A 440 16.74 -1.37 7.65
C THR A 440 15.59 -2.10 8.37
N ARG A 441 14.96 -3.03 7.68
CA ARG A 441 13.95 -3.94 8.25
C ARG A 441 14.39 -5.39 8.04
N TYR A 442 14.35 -6.17 9.11
CA TYR A 442 14.58 -7.61 9.11
C TYR A 442 13.26 -8.33 9.36
N ASP A 443 12.85 -9.16 8.40
CA ASP A 443 11.65 -9.98 8.52
C ASP A 443 12.02 -11.45 8.74
N TYR A 444 11.50 -12.04 9.81
CA TYR A 444 11.57 -13.47 10.11
C TYR A 444 10.20 -14.06 9.87
N GLU A 445 10.00 -14.53 8.64
CA GLU A 445 8.72 -15.05 8.16
C GLU A 445 8.52 -16.51 8.56
N GLU A 446 7.25 -16.91 8.71
CA GLU A 446 6.85 -18.29 9.01
C GLU A 446 7.56 -18.86 10.25
N VAL A 447 7.70 -18.05 11.30
CA VAL A 447 8.13 -18.53 12.61
C VAL A 447 6.95 -19.15 13.36
N ASP A 448 7.24 -20.05 14.30
CA ASP A 448 6.22 -20.59 15.20
C ASP A 448 5.55 -19.47 15.99
N ALA A 449 4.22 -19.39 15.92
CA ALA A 449 3.46 -18.28 16.48
C ALA A 449 3.57 -18.22 18.00
N ALA A 450 3.51 -19.37 18.69
CA ALA A 450 3.60 -19.42 20.14
C ALA A 450 5.00 -19.01 20.64
N ALA A 451 6.06 -19.45 19.98
CA ALA A 451 7.42 -19.05 20.29
C ALA A 451 7.66 -17.54 20.04
N ALA A 452 7.08 -17.00 18.95
CA ALA A 452 7.17 -15.58 18.64
C ALA A 452 6.43 -14.70 19.67
N GLU A 453 5.25 -15.13 20.11
CA GLU A 453 4.51 -14.48 21.20
C GLU A 453 5.32 -14.50 22.51
N GLN A 454 5.89 -15.65 22.87
CA GLN A 454 6.76 -15.77 24.06
C GLN A 454 7.96 -14.84 24.01
N MET A 455 8.59 -14.68 22.84
CA MET A 455 9.72 -13.75 22.65
C MET A 455 9.29 -12.31 22.93
N VAL A 456 8.18 -11.87 22.34
CA VAL A 456 7.66 -10.49 22.50
C VAL A 456 7.24 -10.24 23.94
N ASP A 457 6.58 -11.20 24.59
CA ASP A 457 6.17 -11.07 26.00
C ASP A 457 7.37 -11.01 26.95
N ALA A 458 8.40 -11.81 26.69
CA ALA A 458 9.66 -11.73 27.45
C ALA A 458 10.34 -10.37 27.27
N LEU A 459 10.31 -9.82 26.06
CA LEU A 459 10.85 -8.50 25.75
C LEU A 459 10.07 -7.36 26.41
N ARG A 460 8.72 -7.45 26.44
CA ARG A 460 7.87 -6.51 27.19
C ARG A 460 8.20 -6.55 28.69
N ALA A 461 8.38 -7.74 29.24
CA ALA A 461 8.68 -7.91 30.66
C ALA A 461 10.07 -7.39 31.04
N SER A 462 11.08 -7.57 30.17
CA SER A 462 12.45 -7.12 30.43
C SER A 462 12.70 -5.64 30.08
N GLY A 463 11.89 -5.05 29.20
CA GLY A 463 12.04 -3.70 28.66
C GLY A 463 12.35 -2.60 29.68
N PRO A 464 11.60 -2.48 30.79
CA PRO A 464 11.89 -1.46 31.82
C PRO A 464 13.29 -1.57 32.42
N GLY A 465 13.85 -2.78 32.50
CA GLY A 465 15.19 -3.01 33.01
C GLY A 465 16.31 -2.54 32.07
N LEU A 466 16.00 -2.29 30.79
CA LEU A 466 16.99 -1.84 29.79
C LEU A 466 17.31 -0.35 29.91
N VAL A 467 16.42 0.46 30.49
CA VAL A 467 16.59 1.92 30.56
C VAL A 467 17.86 2.28 31.34
N GLY A 468 18.71 3.10 30.72
CA GLY A 468 20.00 3.50 31.26
C GLY A 468 21.15 2.51 31.00
N GLN A 469 20.88 1.32 30.45
CA GLN A 469 21.94 0.42 30.01
C GLN A 469 22.56 0.87 28.70
N THR A 470 23.82 0.52 28.48
CA THR A 470 24.52 0.71 27.21
C THR A 470 24.67 -0.62 26.51
N ILE A 471 24.06 -0.77 25.33
CA ILE A 471 24.03 -1.99 24.53
C ILE A 471 24.51 -1.64 23.12
N GLY A 472 25.48 -2.39 22.59
CA GLY A 472 26.06 -2.10 21.27
C GLY A 472 26.72 -0.70 21.16
N GLY A 473 27.05 -0.07 22.29
CA GLY A 473 27.57 1.31 22.33
C GLY A 473 26.49 2.41 22.44
N PHE A 474 25.21 2.05 22.50
CA PHE A 474 24.09 3.00 22.58
C PHE A 474 23.42 2.92 23.95
N THR A 475 23.20 4.07 24.59
CA THR A 475 22.50 4.15 25.88
C THR A 475 20.99 4.21 25.66
N VAL A 476 20.26 3.26 26.24
CA VAL A 476 18.79 3.19 26.14
C VAL A 476 18.17 4.32 26.95
N ALA A 477 17.42 5.21 26.28
CA ALA A 477 16.72 6.33 26.90
C ALA A 477 15.31 5.96 27.35
N SER A 478 14.58 5.18 26.54
CA SER A 478 13.24 4.72 26.90
C SER A 478 12.87 3.42 26.20
N VAL A 479 11.99 2.65 26.84
CA VAL A 479 11.34 1.48 26.24
C VAL A 479 9.84 1.59 26.49
N ASP A 480 9.04 1.48 25.44
CA ASP A 480 7.57 1.46 25.52
C ASP A 480 6.94 0.46 24.54
N ASP A 481 5.67 0.15 24.75
CA ASP A 481 4.84 -0.52 23.74
C ASP A 481 3.89 0.52 23.15
N PHE A 482 4.04 0.79 21.86
CA PHE A 482 3.42 1.92 21.21
C PHE A 482 1.89 1.87 21.34
N SER A 483 1.32 2.98 21.77
CA SER A 483 -0.12 3.20 21.79
C SER A 483 -0.46 4.52 21.13
N TYR A 484 -1.54 4.52 20.37
CA TYR A 484 -2.01 5.66 19.62
C TYR A 484 -3.45 5.96 20.03
N THR A 485 -3.71 7.22 20.35
CA THR A 485 -5.08 7.73 20.49
C THR A 485 -5.39 8.54 19.25
N ASP A 486 -6.34 8.07 18.46
CA ASP A 486 -6.72 8.73 17.22
C ASP A 486 -7.31 10.11 17.54
N PRO A 487 -6.76 11.19 16.99
CA PRO A 487 -7.13 12.54 17.38
C PRO A 487 -8.39 13.04 16.64
N VAL A 488 -9.06 12.17 15.87
CA VAL A 488 -10.31 12.43 15.15
C VAL A 488 -11.47 11.71 15.84
N ASP A 489 -11.34 10.40 16.07
CA ASP A 489 -12.43 9.59 16.65
C ASP A 489 -12.23 9.18 18.13
N GLY A 490 -11.04 9.44 18.69
CA GLY A 490 -10.72 9.14 20.09
C GLY A 490 -10.47 7.65 20.39
N SER A 491 -10.48 6.79 19.36
CA SER A 491 -10.16 5.37 19.51
C SER A 491 -8.72 5.17 19.97
N VAL A 492 -8.47 4.09 20.72
CA VAL A 492 -7.15 3.79 21.29
C VAL A 492 -6.65 2.45 20.78
N SER A 493 -5.61 2.47 19.96
CA SER A 493 -4.87 1.27 19.56
C SER A 493 -3.70 1.07 20.53
N ARG A 494 -3.64 -0.09 21.17
CA ARG A 494 -2.56 -0.48 22.11
C ARG A 494 -1.72 -1.59 21.51
N ASN A 495 -0.55 -1.83 22.09
CA ASN A 495 0.31 -2.98 21.76
C ASN A 495 0.76 -2.99 20.28
N GLN A 496 1.04 -1.81 19.71
CA GLN A 496 1.28 -1.64 18.28
C GLN A 496 2.75 -1.92 17.87
N GLY A 497 3.62 -2.15 18.86
CA GLY A 497 5.01 -2.51 18.66
C GLY A 497 5.88 -1.98 19.78
N LEU A 498 6.82 -2.81 20.23
CA LEU A 498 7.75 -2.42 21.29
C LEU A 498 8.89 -1.59 20.70
N ARG A 499 9.17 -0.43 21.30
CA ARG A 499 10.21 0.50 20.86
C ARG A 499 11.29 0.61 21.91
N VAL A 500 12.53 0.45 21.49
CA VAL A 500 13.72 0.79 22.25
C VAL A 500 14.31 2.05 21.62
N ILE A 501 14.25 3.16 22.35
CA ILE A 501 14.73 4.47 21.88
C ILE A 501 16.01 4.80 22.65
N PHE A 502 17.06 5.15 21.91
CA PHE A 502 18.37 5.47 22.46
C PHE A 502 18.56 6.99 22.63
N ALA A 503 19.52 7.38 23.46
CA ALA A 503 19.77 8.78 23.82
C ALA A 503 20.19 9.65 22.62
N ASP A 504 20.77 9.06 21.59
CA ASP A 504 21.14 9.71 20.32
C ASP A 504 20.00 9.77 19.31
N THR A 505 18.78 9.40 19.72
CA THR A 505 17.56 9.26 18.89
C THR A 505 17.54 8.07 17.93
N SER A 506 18.54 7.18 17.97
CA SER A 506 18.48 5.88 17.29
C SER A 506 17.34 5.02 17.87
N ARG A 507 16.81 4.09 17.08
CA ARG A 507 15.62 3.31 17.45
C ARG A 507 15.74 1.86 16.99
N ILE A 508 15.25 0.94 17.84
CA ILE A 508 14.95 -0.44 17.46
C ILE A 508 13.47 -0.68 17.76
N ILE A 509 12.74 -1.25 16.81
CA ILE A 509 11.30 -1.50 16.93
C ILE A 509 11.05 -2.97 16.63
N PHE A 510 10.29 -3.63 17.50
CA PHE A 510 9.90 -5.03 17.35
C PHE A 510 8.39 -5.12 17.12
N ARG A 511 7.98 -5.80 16.06
CA ARG A 511 6.56 -6.06 15.76
C ARG A 511 6.34 -7.53 15.44
N LEU A 512 5.23 -8.05 15.95
CA LEU A 512 4.69 -9.34 15.57
C LEU A 512 3.51 -9.13 14.64
N SER A 513 3.57 -9.70 13.43
CA SER A 513 2.50 -9.65 12.44
C SER A 513 1.90 -11.03 12.22
N GLY A 514 0.57 -11.10 12.13
CA GLY A 514 -0.19 -12.30 11.76
C GLY A 514 -0.68 -12.29 10.31
N THR A 515 -0.02 -11.55 9.42
CA THR A 515 -0.45 -11.36 8.02
C THR A 515 -0.10 -12.51 7.08
N GLY A 516 0.66 -13.51 7.54
CA GLY A 516 0.95 -14.72 6.77
C GLY A 516 -0.25 -15.67 6.71
N SER A 517 -0.36 -16.44 5.63
CA SER A 517 -1.30 -17.57 5.56
C SER A 517 -0.85 -18.74 6.45
N GLU A 518 0.43 -18.77 6.84
CA GLU A 518 1.05 -19.75 7.73
C GLU A 518 1.97 -19.07 8.77
N GLY A 519 1.91 -19.52 10.03
CA GLY A 519 2.78 -19.03 11.12
C GLY A 519 2.60 -17.56 11.51
N ALA A 520 3.64 -16.98 12.11
CA ALA A 520 3.74 -15.55 12.40
C ALA A 520 4.97 -14.94 11.72
N THR A 521 5.01 -13.61 11.61
CA THR A 521 6.18 -12.86 11.13
C THR A 521 6.67 -11.92 12.22
N ILE A 522 7.93 -12.06 12.63
CA ILE A 522 8.60 -11.07 13.47
C ILE A 522 9.28 -10.06 12.55
N ARG A 523 9.04 -8.77 12.78
CA ARG A 523 9.69 -7.66 12.07
C ARG A 523 10.52 -6.84 13.05
N ILE A 524 11.78 -6.64 12.72
CA ILE A 524 12.70 -5.77 13.47
C ILE A 524 13.06 -4.59 12.57
N TYR A 525 12.79 -3.39 13.05
CA TYR A 525 13.13 -2.15 12.35
C TYR A 525 14.23 -1.44 13.11
N ILE A 526 15.25 -1.00 12.41
CA ILE A 526 16.45 -0.44 13.02
C ILE A 526 16.75 0.87 12.32
N GLU A 527 16.91 1.92 13.13
CA GLU A 527 17.20 3.26 12.65
C GLU A 527 18.36 3.89 13.42
N ARG A 528 19.26 4.53 12.68
CA ARG A 528 20.31 5.41 13.22
C ARG A 528 20.30 6.74 12.48
N TYR A 529 20.28 7.84 13.22
CA TYR A 529 20.43 9.18 12.65
C TYR A 529 21.90 9.61 12.65
N ASP A 530 22.37 10.20 11.56
CA ASP A 530 23.69 10.83 11.46
C ASP A 530 23.58 12.13 10.67
N ALA A 531 24.03 13.24 11.26
CA ALA A 531 23.97 14.56 10.63
C ALA A 531 25.19 14.86 9.74
N GLU A 532 26.29 14.14 9.91
CA GLU A 532 27.57 14.44 9.27
C GLU A 532 27.99 13.32 8.29
N GLN A 533 27.90 12.06 8.73
CA GLN A 533 28.33 10.91 7.96
C GLN A 533 27.13 10.30 7.22
N CYS A 534 26.78 10.89 6.07
CA CYS A 534 25.62 10.46 5.28
C CYS A 534 25.96 9.51 4.12
N ASP A 535 27.24 9.31 3.81
CA ASP A 535 27.70 8.57 2.61
C ASP A 535 28.12 7.10 2.92
N GLN A 536 27.97 6.63 4.16
CA GLN A 536 28.28 5.23 4.50
C GLN A 536 27.27 4.24 3.91
N ASP A 537 27.72 3.00 3.71
CA ASP A 537 26.82 1.87 3.47
C ASP A 537 25.91 1.66 4.68
N ALA A 538 24.60 1.44 4.42
CA ALA A 538 23.61 1.36 5.48
C ALA A 538 23.81 0.14 6.38
N GLN A 539 24.21 -1.00 5.83
CA GLN A 539 24.43 -2.22 6.61
C GLN A 539 25.64 -2.07 7.54
N VAL A 540 26.69 -1.36 7.08
CA VAL A 540 27.83 -1.00 7.94
C VAL A 540 27.41 -0.03 9.05
N ALA A 541 26.67 1.04 8.72
CA ALA A 541 26.26 2.06 9.68
C ALA A 541 25.32 1.51 10.77
N LEU A 542 24.49 0.51 10.43
CA LEU A 542 23.48 -0.08 11.30
C LEU A 542 23.94 -1.33 12.05
N LYS A 543 25.05 -1.97 11.65
CA LYS A 543 25.51 -3.23 12.24
C LYS A 543 25.55 -3.26 13.78
N PRO A 544 26.06 -2.22 14.48
CA PRO A 544 26.05 -2.20 15.93
C PRO A 544 24.63 -2.25 16.56
N LEU A 545 23.64 -1.60 15.94
CA LEU A 545 22.24 -1.64 16.40
C LEU A 545 21.54 -2.93 16.00
N VAL A 546 21.89 -3.54 14.87
CA VAL A 546 21.45 -4.90 14.50
C VAL A 546 21.87 -5.90 15.58
N ASP A 547 23.14 -5.85 15.99
CA ASP A 547 23.66 -6.73 17.04
C ASP A 547 22.95 -6.49 18.38
N ALA A 548 22.74 -5.22 18.75
CA ALA A 548 21.96 -4.87 19.93
C ALA A 548 20.52 -5.39 19.85
N ALA A 549 19.86 -5.31 18.70
CA ALA A 549 18.49 -5.80 18.52
C ALA A 549 18.39 -7.32 18.73
N LEU A 550 19.36 -8.08 18.22
CA LEU A 550 19.42 -9.53 18.37
C LEU A 550 19.75 -9.94 19.81
N GLU A 551 20.64 -9.20 20.49
CA GLU A 551 20.96 -9.39 21.91
C GLU A 551 19.72 -9.13 22.79
N ILE A 552 19.05 -8.00 22.60
CA ILE A 552 17.88 -7.57 23.38
C ILE A 552 16.72 -8.56 23.22
N SER A 553 16.41 -8.97 21.99
CA SER A 553 15.27 -9.83 21.70
C SER A 553 15.52 -11.30 22.04
N ARG A 554 16.79 -11.73 22.06
CA ARG A 554 17.17 -13.15 22.12
C ARG A 554 16.45 -13.99 21.04
N LEU A 555 16.18 -13.39 19.88
CA LEU A 555 15.34 -13.95 18.82
C LEU A 555 15.73 -15.39 18.44
N ALA A 556 17.03 -15.64 18.28
CA ALA A 556 17.53 -16.95 17.90
C ALA A 556 17.22 -18.04 18.93
N GLN A 557 17.12 -17.69 20.23
CA GLN A 557 16.82 -18.65 21.30
C GLN A 557 15.35 -19.08 21.28
N TYR A 558 14.45 -18.17 20.92
CA TYR A 558 13.01 -18.46 20.83
C TYR A 558 12.63 -19.13 19.51
N THR A 559 13.16 -18.63 18.40
CA THR A 559 12.69 -19.01 17.05
C THR A 559 13.59 -20.04 16.37
N GLY A 560 14.82 -20.24 16.86
CA GLY A 560 15.85 -21.03 16.17
C GLY A 560 16.45 -20.35 14.93
N ARG A 561 15.90 -19.21 14.47
CA ARG A 561 16.36 -18.50 13.27
C ARG A 561 17.66 -17.76 13.55
N GLN A 562 18.68 -18.01 12.73
CA GLN A 562 19.97 -17.32 12.80
C GLN A 562 20.05 -16.12 11.85
N GLU A 563 19.25 -16.13 10.79
CA GLU A 563 19.23 -15.12 9.73
C GLU A 563 17.77 -14.73 9.42
N PRO A 564 17.52 -13.47 9.03
CA PRO A 564 16.20 -13.06 8.56
C PRO A 564 15.85 -13.73 7.23
N THR A 565 14.57 -13.93 6.98
CA THR A 565 14.08 -14.38 5.67
C THR A 565 14.27 -13.28 4.62
N VAL A 566 13.99 -12.02 4.99
CA VAL A 566 14.08 -10.86 4.11
C VAL A 566 14.77 -9.71 4.84
N ILE A 567 15.65 -9.00 4.13
CA ILE A 567 16.26 -7.73 4.56
C ILE A 567 15.83 -6.66 3.57
N THR A 568 15.31 -5.55 4.09
CA THR A 568 14.91 -4.37 3.30
C THR A 568 15.68 -3.14 3.75
#